data_AF-A0A7C7UYA0-F1
#
_entry.id   AF-A0A7C7UYA0-F1
#
_cell.length_a   1.000
_cell.length_b   1.000
_cell.length_c   1.000
_cell.angle_alpha   90.00
_cell.angle_beta   90.00
_cell.angle_gamma   90.00
#
_symmetry.space_group_name_H-M   'P 1'
#
loop_
_entity.id
_entity.type
_entity.pdbx_description
1 polymer ?
#
loop_
_entity_poly.entity_id
_entity_poly.type
_entity_poly.pdbx_seq_one_letter_code
_entity_poly.pdbx_strand_id
1 'polypeptide(L)'
;MTKTTAKIHLLIIGLYLVLSLALTYPLPLHLTTHVPGSATWAFDEYTFLWNMWWFKYSIFDLQTNPFYSSFIFYPLGVSLVLYTYHLHNALLSVPLQPFLALATINNSLLIGSLTLSGYGTFLLIKYLLYSRMHSDWPSPLPLAPSPLPKQSFRR
;
A
#
# COMPACT_ATOMS: atom_id res chain seq x y z
N MET A 1 -9.46 31.65 0.22
CA MET A 1 -8.69 31.00 1.33
C MET A 1 -8.19 29.59 0.99
N THR A 2 -7.83 29.27 -0.28
CA THR A 2 -7.52 27.88 -0.72
C THR A 2 -6.03 27.62 -0.99
N LYS A 3 -5.27 28.64 -1.36
CA LYS A 3 -3.85 28.50 -1.77
C LYS A 3 -2.95 28.01 -0.63
N THR A 4 -3.17 28.46 0.60
CA THR A 4 -2.36 28.06 1.76
C THR A 4 -2.54 26.59 2.11
N THR A 5 -3.79 26.09 2.06
CA THR A 5 -4.11 24.69 2.32
C THR A 5 -3.49 23.78 1.26
N ALA A 6 -3.60 24.14 -0.02
CA ALA A 6 -2.99 23.39 -1.12
C ALA A 6 -1.46 23.26 -0.96
N LYS A 7 -0.78 24.34 -0.55
CA LYS A 7 0.66 24.31 -0.26
C LYS A 7 1.03 23.32 0.84
N ILE A 8 0.23 23.23 1.91
CA ILE A 8 0.45 22.28 3.01
C ILE A 8 0.34 20.84 2.50
N HIS A 9 -0.71 20.52 1.73
CA HIS A 9 -0.88 19.18 1.18
C HIS A 9 0.28 18.78 0.26
N LEU A 10 0.73 19.69 -0.62
CA LEU A 10 1.89 19.44 -1.48
C LEU A 10 3.18 19.23 -0.68
N LEU A 11 3.40 20.03 0.38
CA LEU A 11 4.57 19.88 1.25
C LEU A 11 4.57 18.50 1.93
N ILE A 12 3.42 18.06 2.44
CA ILE A 12 3.29 16.78 3.15
C ILE A 12 3.46 15.61 2.19
N ILE A 13 2.89 15.66 0.99
CA ILE A 13 3.12 14.66 -0.05
C ILE A 13 4.61 14.61 -0.41
N GLY A 14 5.24 15.77 -0.60
CA GLY A 14 6.69 15.86 -0.86
C GLY A 14 7.54 15.27 0.27
N LEU A 15 7.18 15.53 1.53
CA LEU A 15 7.85 14.95 2.70
C LEU A 15 7.75 13.43 2.69
N TYR A 16 6.55 12.87 2.51
CA TYR A 16 6.37 11.42 2.48
C TYR A 16 7.01 10.77 1.24
N LEU A 17 7.12 11.50 0.12
CA LEU A 17 7.87 11.04 -1.03
C LEU A 17 9.36 10.92 -0.70
N VAL A 18 9.96 11.95 -0.09
CA VAL A 18 11.37 11.91 0.32
C VAL A 18 11.61 10.79 1.34
N LEU A 19 10.72 10.62 2.32
CA LEU A 19 10.81 9.53 3.29
C LEU A 19 10.69 8.15 2.62
N SER A 20 9.80 8.00 1.63
CA SER A 20 9.65 6.76 0.87
C SER A 20 10.91 6.44 0.05
N LEU A 21 11.52 7.44 -0.58
CA LEU A 21 12.79 7.30 -1.32
C LEU A 21 13.94 6.94 -0.37
N ALA A 22 13.99 7.56 0.81
CA ALA A 22 15.00 7.26 1.83
C ALA A 22 14.84 5.83 2.38
N LEU A 23 13.61 5.41 2.66
CA LEU A 23 13.30 4.08 3.16
C LEU A 23 13.64 2.99 2.14
N THR A 24 13.43 3.28 0.86
CA THR A 24 13.68 2.34 -0.24
C THR A 24 15.11 2.42 -0.79
N TYR A 25 15.99 3.22 -0.21
CA TYR A 25 17.39 3.30 -0.64
C TYR A 25 18.06 1.91 -0.60
N PRO A 26 18.80 1.48 -1.64
CA PRO A 26 19.28 2.23 -2.81
C PRO A 26 18.40 2.16 -4.07
N LEU A 27 17.14 1.74 -3.96
CA LEU A 27 16.23 1.53 -5.11
C LEU A 27 16.12 2.72 -6.08
N PRO A 28 16.06 4.01 -5.63
CA PRO A 28 15.96 5.13 -6.56
C PRO A 28 17.12 5.21 -7.58
N LEU A 29 18.29 4.64 -7.25
CA LEU A 29 19.46 4.59 -8.13
C LEU A 29 19.37 3.44 -9.16
N HIS A 30 18.49 2.48 -8.93
CA HIS A 30 18.39 1.23 -9.68
C HIS A 30 16.95 0.92 -10.12
N LEU A 31 16.14 1.96 -10.35
CA LEU A 31 14.70 1.85 -10.63
C LEU A 31 14.35 0.94 -11.82
N THR A 32 15.21 0.87 -12.83
CA THR A 32 14.96 0.11 -14.06
C THR A 32 15.53 -1.30 -14.02
N THR A 33 16.49 -1.56 -13.14
CA THR A 33 17.33 -2.78 -13.17
C THR A 33 17.08 -3.71 -11.99
N HIS A 34 16.64 -3.18 -10.85
CA HIS A 34 16.48 -3.95 -9.62
C HIS A 34 15.04 -3.90 -9.14
N VAL A 35 14.63 -4.94 -8.41
CA VAL A 35 13.36 -5.00 -7.69
C VAL A 35 13.70 -5.21 -6.21
N PRO A 36 13.05 -4.52 -5.26
CA PRO A 36 13.24 -4.75 -3.84
C PRO A 36 12.88 -6.19 -3.47
N GLY A 37 13.82 -6.91 -2.87
CA GLY A 37 13.66 -8.32 -2.56
C GLY A 37 14.99 -9.05 -2.58
N SER A 38 14.94 -10.37 -2.69
CA SER A 38 16.09 -11.23 -2.87
C SER A 38 16.45 -11.39 -4.35
N ALA A 39 17.72 -11.64 -4.64
CA ALA A 39 18.16 -12.01 -5.99
C ALA A 39 17.71 -13.44 -6.39
N THR A 40 17.21 -14.22 -5.42
CA THR A 40 16.68 -15.55 -5.67
C THR A 40 15.26 -15.46 -6.22
N TRP A 41 15.05 -16.04 -7.40
CA TRP A 41 13.80 -16.11 -8.15
C TRP A 41 12.61 -16.81 -7.42
N ALA A 42 12.83 -17.36 -6.24
CA ALA A 42 11.85 -18.15 -5.48
C ALA A 42 10.98 -17.34 -4.50
N PHE A 43 11.02 -16.00 -4.55
CA PHE A 43 10.28 -15.12 -3.65
C PHE A 43 9.25 -14.26 -4.38
N ASP A 44 8.34 -13.68 -3.59
CA ASP A 44 7.10 -13.03 -4.07
C ASP A 44 7.33 -11.80 -4.96
N GLU A 45 8.49 -11.15 -4.88
CA GLU A 45 8.80 -9.96 -5.67
C GLU A 45 8.64 -10.17 -7.18
N TYR A 46 9.17 -11.26 -7.73
CA TYR A 46 9.11 -11.55 -9.17
C TYR A 46 7.73 -12.06 -9.57
N THR A 47 7.03 -12.70 -8.65
CA THR A 47 5.61 -13.05 -8.79
C THR A 47 4.76 -11.82 -9.06
N PHE A 48 5.01 -10.69 -8.38
CA PHE A 48 4.25 -9.46 -8.64
C PHE A 48 4.52 -8.86 -10.02
N LEU A 49 5.77 -8.90 -10.50
CA LEU A 49 6.10 -8.48 -11.87
C LEU A 49 5.42 -9.40 -12.90
N TRP A 50 5.48 -10.71 -12.67
CA TRP A 50 4.81 -11.69 -13.53
C TRP A 50 3.30 -11.43 -13.59
N ASN A 51 2.65 -11.12 -12.46
CA ASN A 51 1.23 -10.77 -12.44
C ASN A 51 0.90 -9.55 -13.32
N MET A 52 1.73 -8.51 -13.30
CA MET A 52 1.54 -7.32 -14.14
C MET A 52 1.61 -7.67 -15.63
N TRP A 53 2.65 -8.40 -16.04
CA TRP A 53 2.80 -8.85 -17.42
C TRP A 53 1.65 -9.77 -17.83
N TRP A 54 1.36 -10.78 -17.01
CA TRP A 54 0.34 -11.78 -17.27
C TRP A 54 -1.04 -11.14 -17.45
N PHE A 55 -1.41 -10.16 -16.62
CA PHE A 55 -2.69 -9.47 -16.74
C PHE A 55 -2.86 -8.79 -18.11
N LYS A 56 -1.83 -8.08 -18.59
CA LYS A 56 -1.86 -7.47 -19.92
C LYS A 56 -1.89 -8.57 -20.99
N TYR A 57 -0.99 -9.54 -20.89
CA TYR A 57 -0.81 -10.58 -21.90
C TYR A 57 -2.06 -11.45 -22.07
N SER A 58 -2.70 -11.86 -20.98
CA SER A 58 -3.92 -12.65 -21.02
C SER A 58 -5.06 -11.90 -21.70
N ILE A 59 -5.22 -10.61 -21.43
CA ILE A 59 -6.35 -9.82 -21.96
C ILE A 59 -6.12 -9.44 -23.42
N PHE A 60 -4.93 -8.94 -23.76
CA PHE A 60 -4.68 -8.31 -25.06
C PHE A 60 -4.06 -9.25 -26.09
N ASP A 61 -3.21 -10.19 -25.66
CA ASP A 61 -2.51 -11.09 -26.59
C ASP A 61 -3.24 -12.45 -26.70
N LEU A 62 -3.65 -13.04 -25.57
CA LEU A 62 -4.34 -14.34 -25.56
C LEU A 62 -5.87 -14.23 -25.62
N GLN A 63 -6.44 -13.09 -25.21
CA GLN A 63 -7.89 -12.88 -25.06
C GLN A 63 -8.55 -13.92 -24.13
N THR A 64 -7.88 -14.28 -23.05
CA THR A 64 -8.31 -15.25 -22.03
C THR A 64 -8.55 -14.59 -20.67
N ASN A 65 -9.11 -15.36 -19.73
CA ASN A 65 -9.37 -14.91 -18.37
C ASN A 65 -8.04 -14.63 -17.62
N PRO A 66 -7.78 -13.38 -17.15
CA PRO A 66 -6.57 -13.06 -16.41
C PRO A 66 -6.42 -13.83 -15.09
N PHE A 67 -7.51 -14.39 -14.56
CA PHE A 67 -7.52 -15.13 -13.30
C PHE A 67 -7.24 -16.64 -13.45
N TYR A 68 -6.75 -17.10 -14.60
CA TYR A 68 -6.33 -18.49 -14.79
C TYR A 68 -5.12 -18.55 -15.70
N SER A 69 -4.06 -19.27 -15.32
CA SER A 69 -2.86 -19.39 -16.16
C SER A 69 -2.40 -20.84 -16.31
N SER A 70 -2.03 -21.21 -17.54
CA SER A 70 -1.39 -22.49 -17.85
C SER A 70 0.15 -22.43 -17.82
N PHE A 71 0.73 -21.25 -17.60
CA PHE A 71 2.19 -21.09 -17.49
C PHE A 71 2.73 -21.55 -16.14
N ILE A 72 1.88 -21.60 -15.12
CA ILE A 72 2.21 -22.11 -13.79
C ILE A 72 1.54 -23.48 -13.64
N PHE A 73 2.28 -24.48 -13.17
CA PHE A 73 1.82 -25.88 -13.05
C PHE A 73 1.38 -26.52 -14.38
N TYR A 74 2.13 -26.28 -15.46
CA TYR A 74 1.89 -26.97 -16.74
C TYR A 74 1.96 -28.50 -16.57
N PRO A 75 1.04 -29.30 -17.15
CA PRO A 75 -0.06 -28.91 -18.06
C PRO A 75 -1.39 -28.58 -17.36
N LEU A 76 -1.49 -28.72 -16.04
CA LEU A 76 -2.75 -28.57 -15.29
C LEU A 76 -3.22 -27.11 -15.21
N GLY A 77 -2.27 -26.17 -15.13
CA GLY A 77 -2.56 -24.76 -14.88
C GLY A 77 -3.02 -24.49 -13.45
N VAL A 78 -3.37 -23.24 -13.17
CA VAL A 78 -3.83 -22.81 -11.84
C VAL A 78 -4.79 -21.62 -11.92
N SER A 79 -5.77 -21.61 -11.01
CA SER A 79 -6.63 -20.45 -10.78
C SER A 79 -5.90 -19.41 -9.93
N LEU A 80 -5.87 -18.18 -10.41
CA LEU A 80 -5.27 -17.03 -9.74
C LEU A 80 -6.28 -16.24 -8.90
N VAL A 81 -7.52 -16.71 -8.76
CA VAL A 81 -8.57 -16.04 -7.98
C VAL A 81 -8.20 -15.94 -6.49
N LEU A 82 -7.62 -17.00 -5.93
CA LEU A 82 -7.16 -17.06 -4.53
C LEU A 82 -5.63 -16.87 -4.40
N TYR A 83 -4.98 -16.49 -5.50
CA TYR A 83 -3.57 -16.15 -5.49
C TYR A 83 -3.38 -14.77 -4.87
N THR A 84 -2.17 -14.45 -4.38
CA THR A 84 -1.80 -13.07 -3.98
C THR A 84 -1.67 -12.19 -5.22
N TYR A 85 -2.80 -11.98 -5.89
CA TYR A 85 -2.89 -11.34 -7.17
C TYR A 85 -3.00 -9.84 -6.96
N HIS A 86 -1.93 -9.13 -7.27
CA HIS A 86 -1.81 -7.70 -7.04
C HIS A 86 -2.59 -6.89 -8.10
N LEU A 87 -3.91 -7.11 -8.16
CA LEU A 87 -4.78 -6.73 -9.28
C LEU A 87 -4.76 -5.22 -9.56
N HIS A 88 -4.81 -4.39 -8.52
CA HIS A 88 -4.81 -2.94 -8.69
C HIS A 88 -3.52 -2.45 -9.37
N ASN A 89 -2.37 -3.00 -8.97
CA ASN A 89 -1.09 -2.69 -9.59
C ASN A 89 -0.97 -3.26 -11.00
N ALA A 90 -1.50 -4.47 -11.24
CA ALA A 90 -1.58 -5.04 -12.58
C ALA A 90 -2.39 -4.15 -13.51
N LEU A 91 -3.56 -3.66 -13.07
CA LEU A 91 -4.40 -2.76 -13.86
C LEU A 91 -3.72 -1.42 -14.14
N LEU A 92 -3.12 -0.78 -13.12
CA LEU A 92 -2.38 0.48 -13.28
C LEU A 92 -1.16 0.33 -14.18
N SER A 93 -0.56 -0.86 -14.25
CA SER A 93 0.59 -1.12 -15.09
C SER A 93 0.26 -1.17 -16.58
N VAL A 94 -0.96 -1.60 -16.97
CA VAL A 94 -1.35 -1.83 -18.38
C VAL A 94 -1.01 -0.65 -19.31
N PRO A 95 -1.43 0.61 -19.04
CA PRO A 95 -1.12 1.72 -19.93
C PRO A 95 0.36 2.12 -19.93
N LEU A 96 1.14 1.69 -18.93
CA LEU A 96 2.56 2.05 -18.76
C LEU A 96 3.50 1.01 -19.40
N GLN A 97 3.09 -0.26 -19.47
CA GLN A 97 3.89 -1.37 -19.99
C GLN A 97 4.43 -1.19 -21.43
N PRO A 98 3.80 -0.44 -22.35
CA PRO A 98 4.39 -0.16 -23.66
C PRO A 98 5.61 0.78 -23.61
N PHE A 99 5.72 1.60 -22.56
CA PHE A 99 6.72 2.68 -22.49
C PHE A 99 7.81 2.42 -21.45
N LEU A 100 7.51 1.62 -20.43
CA LEU A 100 8.37 1.41 -19.28
C LEU A 100 8.60 -0.08 -19.02
N ALA A 101 9.81 -0.41 -18.55
CA ALA A 101 10.09 -1.75 -18.04
C ALA A 101 9.23 -2.07 -16.83
N LEU A 102 8.88 -3.36 -16.66
CA LEU A 102 8.08 -3.82 -15.52
C LEU A 102 8.69 -3.47 -14.17
N ALA A 103 10.03 -3.55 -14.05
CA ALA A 103 10.75 -3.15 -12.84
C ALA A 103 10.47 -1.67 -12.50
N THR A 104 10.58 -0.77 -13.48
CA THR A 104 10.32 0.65 -13.31
C THR A 104 8.90 0.91 -12.84
N ILE A 105 7.92 0.24 -13.45
CA ILE A 105 6.51 0.38 -13.10
C ILE A 105 6.29 -0.10 -11.67
N ASN A 106 6.74 -1.31 -11.33
CA ASN A 106 6.59 -1.88 -10.01
C ASN A 106 7.22 -1.01 -8.92
N ASN A 107 8.45 -0.53 -9.14
CA ASN A 107 9.17 0.30 -8.19
C ASN A 107 8.49 1.67 -8.01
N SER A 108 7.97 2.26 -9.09
CA SER A 108 7.24 3.52 -9.03
C SER A 108 5.92 3.37 -8.27
N LEU A 109 5.20 2.27 -8.50
CA LEU A 109 3.98 1.96 -7.77
C LEU A 109 4.26 1.69 -6.29
N LEU A 110 5.36 1.01 -5.95
CA LEU A 110 5.77 0.80 -4.55
C LEU A 110 6.02 2.12 -3.83
N ILE A 111 6.84 3.00 -4.42
CA ILE A 111 7.16 4.33 -3.84
C ILE A 111 5.88 5.18 -3.73
N GLY A 112 5.02 5.12 -4.77
CA GLY A 112 3.73 5.80 -4.78
C GLY A 112 2.81 5.32 -3.65
N SER A 113 2.69 4.01 -3.47
CA SER A 113 1.88 3.41 -2.39
C SER A 113 2.39 3.83 -1.01
N LEU A 114 3.69 3.76 -0.75
CA LEU A 114 4.28 4.23 0.52
C LEU A 114 3.99 5.72 0.78
N THR A 115 4.15 6.55 -0.25
CA THR A 115 3.89 7.99 -0.17
C THR A 115 2.42 8.28 0.12
N LEU A 116 1.51 7.60 -0.60
CA LEU A 116 0.07 7.74 -0.43
C LEU A 116 -0.42 7.20 0.91
N SER A 117 0.16 6.11 1.41
CA SER A 117 -0.13 5.59 2.75
C SER A 117 0.23 6.61 3.83
N GLY A 118 1.44 7.19 3.78
CA GLY A 118 1.84 8.25 4.73
C GLY A 118 0.93 9.47 4.66
N TYR A 119 0.60 9.92 3.44
CA TYR A 119 -0.36 11.01 3.24
C TYR A 119 -1.77 10.67 3.75
N GLY A 120 -2.24 9.45 3.52
CA GLY A 120 -3.52 8.94 4.03
C GLY A 120 -3.56 8.95 5.56
N THR A 121 -2.49 8.52 6.22
CA THR A 121 -2.35 8.62 7.68
C THR A 121 -2.42 10.07 8.16
N PHE A 122 -1.77 11.00 7.48
CA PHE A 122 -1.89 12.42 7.80
C PHE A 122 -3.36 12.92 7.71
N LEU A 123 -4.06 12.58 6.62
CA LEU A 123 -5.46 12.95 6.45
C LEU A 123 -6.36 12.35 7.55
N LEU A 124 -6.12 11.09 7.90
CA LEU A 124 -6.84 10.40 8.97
C LEU A 124 -6.63 11.10 10.32
N ILE A 125 -5.39 11.42 10.68
CA ILE A 125 -5.07 12.10 11.94
C ILE A 125 -5.71 13.50 11.96
N LYS A 126 -5.63 14.23 10.85
CA LYS A 126 -6.26 15.55 10.72
C LYS A 126 -7.78 15.46 10.92
N TYR A 127 -8.43 14.45 10.31
CA TYR A 127 -9.85 14.20 10.49
C TYR A 127 -10.20 13.91 11.95
N LEU A 128 -9.48 12.99 12.60
CA LEU A 128 -9.73 12.62 14.00
C LEU A 128 -9.53 13.79 14.97
N LEU A 129 -8.49 14.62 14.76
CA LEU A 129 -8.25 15.81 15.57
C LEU A 129 -9.35 16.85 15.39
N TYR A 130 -9.78 17.10 14.15
CA TYR A 130 -10.87 18.02 13.88
C TYR A 130 -12.19 17.54 14.53
N SER A 131 -12.52 16.25 14.39
CA SER A 131 -13.69 15.64 15.02
C SER A 131 -13.63 15.72 16.54
N ARG A 132 -12.47 15.50 17.17
CA ARG A 132 -12.29 15.66 18.63
C ARG A 132 -12.56 17.09 19.10
N MET A 133 -12.11 18.10 18.35
CA MET A 133 -12.27 19.51 18.73
C MET A 133 -13.69 20.04 18.59
N HIS A 134 -14.51 19.43 17.71
CA HIS A 134 -15.90 19.82 17.46
C HIS A 134 -16.91 18.83 18.04
N SER A 135 -16.44 17.79 18.73
CA SER A 135 -17.30 16.85 19.42
C SER A 135 -17.59 17.39 20.81
N ASP A 136 -18.84 17.80 21.05
CA ASP A 136 -19.39 18.09 22.39
C ASP A 136 -19.55 16.81 23.24
N TRP A 137 -18.80 15.76 22.93
CA TRP A 137 -18.86 14.52 23.70
C TRP A 137 -18.37 14.81 25.11
N PRO A 138 -19.22 14.61 26.14
CA PRO A 138 -18.80 14.85 27.51
C PRO A 138 -17.57 13.99 27.77
N SER A 139 -16.48 14.61 28.21
CA SER A 139 -15.33 13.90 28.75
C SER A 139 -15.87 12.81 29.69
N PRO A 140 -15.42 11.55 29.59
CA PRO A 140 -15.89 10.52 30.50
C PRO A 140 -15.77 11.07 31.91
N LEU A 141 -16.92 11.16 32.61
CA LEU A 141 -16.97 11.67 33.98
C LEU A 141 -15.83 10.99 34.75
N PRO A 142 -15.06 11.73 35.56
CA PRO A 142 -14.01 11.13 36.36
C PRO A 142 -14.62 9.91 37.05
N LEU A 143 -14.09 8.72 36.73
CA LEU A 143 -14.56 7.47 37.28
C LEU A 143 -14.67 7.67 38.79
N ALA A 144 -15.90 7.69 39.30
CA ALA A 144 -16.13 7.82 40.72
C ALA A 144 -15.25 6.77 41.39
N PRO A 145 -14.44 7.14 42.41
CA PRO A 145 -13.54 6.19 43.04
C PRO A 145 -14.37 4.99 43.47
N SER A 146 -14.03 3.82 42.92
CA SER A 146 -14.69 2.56 43.25
C SER A 146 -14.69 2.42 44.78
N PRO A 147 -15.84 2.15 45.43
CA PRO A 147 -15.86 1.98 46.87
C PRO A 147 -14.92 0.83 47.23
N LEU A 148 -13.86 1.14 47.99
CA LEU A 148 -12.93 0.14 48.48
C LEU A 148 -13.71 -0.93 49.25
N PRO A 149 -13.49 -2.22 49.00
CA PRO A 149 -14.14 -3.26 49.76
C PRO A 149 -13.74 -3.11 51.23
N LYS A 150 -14.72 -2.91 52.12
CA LYS A 150 -14.49 -2.92 53.56
C LYS A 150 -13.97 -4.30 53.94
N GLN A 151 -12.65 -4.43 54.11
CA GLN A 151 -12.06 -5.58 54.77
C GLN A 151 -12.52 -5.57 56.23
N SER A 152 -13.50 -6.41 56.54
CA SER A 152 -13.88 -6.67 57.93
C SER A 152 -12.84 -7.60 58.53
N PHE A 153 -11.91 -7.02 59.27
CA PHE A 153 -11.00 -7.79 60.11
C PHE A 153 -11.80 -8.26 61.34
N ARG A 154 -12.38 -9.46 61.26
CA ARG A 154 -12.86 -10.15 62.46
C ARG A 154 -11.64 -10.67 63.22
N ARG A 155 -11.49 -10.22 64.46
CA ARG A 155 -10.66 -10.89 65.47
C ARG A 155 -11.45 -12.03 66.09
#